data_AF-A0A1F5HHN6-F1
#
_entry.id   AF-A0A1F5HHN6-F1
#
_cell.length_a   1.000
_cell.length_b   1.000
_cell.length_c   1.000
_cell.angle_alpha   90.00
_cell.angle_beta   90.00
_cell.angle_gamma   90.00
#
_symmetry.space_group_name_H-M   'P 1'
#
loop_
_entity.id
_entity.type
_entity.pdbx_description
1 polymer ?
#
loop_
_entity_poly.entity_id
_entity_poly.type
_entity_poly.pdbx_seq_one_letter_code
_entity_poly.pdbx_strand_id
1 'polypeptide(L)'
;MREPEVSTLAITERLKETHPELNLFPKAVDYLARFDHKETDGVTCWRSDSVERRSGSKIEGIGLFALKDIAPGEIIAIKPGHVVGNQTIKENAQIIRGSHQQIGKNQFLTGLTPEEVDKNLVGYNHSCDPNAKIAVFKHVPLAFLVTKKPIKEGEEITTDYSVSQSSNTQRIFICNCGSPNCREIIQPGYDWMDEDFQQRHWQDFPFFIREEIEDMRQMSESELKAKKRLLYTLMSADVISVLADEIERRQKELDRIVQEYPGNKQLARMVLRNLSRGDIRKFKDLLFKNALIFIKLCPLANIEGMGIDRNNPKTIKQHLPELIAFAKKIDWYFN
;
A
#
# COMPACT_ATOMS: atom_id res chain seq x y z
N MET A 1 -1.58 -7.21 33.33
CA MET A 1 -0.81 -6.03 32.88
C MET A 1 -1.78 -4.87 32.83
N ARG A 2 -1.51 -3.76 33.54
CA ARG A 2 -2.34 -2.54 33.44
C ARG A 2 -2.14 -1.95 32.05
N GLU A 3 -3.22 -1.55 31.38
CA GLU A 3 -3.11 -0.69 30.20
C GLU A 3 -2.27 0.55 30.56
N PRO A 4 -1.37 1.03 29.69
CA PRO A 4 -0.62 2.25 29.98
C PRO A 4 -1.63 3.40 30.16
N GLU A 5 -1.49 4.18 31.22
CA GLU A 5 -2.27 5.40 31.41
C GLU A 5 -2.16 6.25 30.14
N VAL A 6 -3.31 6.60 29.55
CA VAL A 6 -3.37 7.57 28.45
C VAL A 6 -2.86 8.88 29.03
N SER A 7 -1.61 9.24 28.67
CA SER A 7 -1.00 10.48 29.12
C SER A 7 -1.95 11.67 28.86
N THR A 8 -2.09 12.54 29.87
CA THR A 8 -2.94 13.74 29.82
C THR A 8 -2.26 14.91 29.10
N LEU A 9 -1.01 14.75 28.67
CA LEU A 9 -0.26 15.75 27.90
C LEU A 9 -0.90 15.96 26.53
N ALA A 10 -0.94 17.21 26.10
CA ALA A 10 -1.32 17.59 24.74
C ALA A 10 -0.44 16.85 23.73
N ILE A 11 -0.98 16.52 22.54
CA ILE A 11 -0.26 15.76 21.51
C ILE A 11 1.07 16.44 21.16
N THR A 12 1.07 17.76 21.04
CA THR A 12 2.28 18.54 20.72
C THR A 12 3.38 18.38 21.78
N GLU A 13 3.02 18.43 23.07
CA GLU A 13 4.00 18.29 24.17
C GLU A 13 4.61 16.89 24.17
N ARG A 14 3.74 15.87 24.07
CA ARG A 14 4.18 14.48 23.98
C ARG A 14 5.13 14.25 22.81
N LEU A 15 4.78 14.74 21.61
CA LEU A 15 5.62 14.57 20.43
C LEU A 15 6.97 15.28 20.59
N LYS A 16 7.02 16.45 21.22
CA LYS A 16 8.29 17.13 21.51
C LYS A 16 9.15 16.36 22.52
N GLU A 17 8.54 15.72 23.51
CA GLU A 17 9.24 14.92 24.51
C GLU A 17 9.75 13.59 23.95
N THR A 18 8.93 12.86 23.18
CA THR A 18 9.27 11.52 22.71
C THR A 18 9.90 11.49 21.32
N HIS A 19 9.72 12.55 20.53
CA HIS A 19 10.20 12.68 19.15
C HIS A 19 10.76 14.09 18.87
N PRO A 20 11.78 14.55 19.61
CA PRO A 20 12.36 15.89 19.45
C PRO A 20 12.96 16.14 18.06
N GLU A 21 13.22 15.10 17.28
CA GLU A 21 13.65 15.18 15.88
C GLU A 21 12.56 15.69 14.93
N LEU A 22 11.29 15.66 15.33
CA LEU A 22 10.19 16.15 14.51
C LEU A 22 10.16 17.67 14.48
N ASN A 23 10.24 18.24 13.29
CA ASN A 23 10.06 19.66 13.10
C ASN A 23 8.57 20.03 13.06
N LEU A 24 8.01 20.33 14.24
CA LEU A 24 6.64 20.80 14.42
C LEU A 24 6.54 22.31 14.17
N PHE A 25 6.30 22.69 12.91
CA PHE A 25 6.08 24.09 12.54
C PHE A 25 4.85 24.69 13.22
N PRO A 26 4.79 26.03 13.40
CA PRO A 26 3.70 26.70 14.11
C PRO A 26 2.29 26.33 13.62
N LYS A 27 2.10 26.17 12.30
CA LYS A 27 0.78 25.79 11.73
C LYS A 27 0.40 24.33 12.02
N ALA A 28 1.37 23.43 12.09
CA ALA A 28 1.11 22.05 12.52
C ALA A 28 0.75 22.02 14.01
N VAL A 29 1.46 22.79 14.83
CA VAL A 29 1.17 22.95 16.27
C VAL A 29 -0.23 23.52 16.50
N ASP A 30 -0.63 24.56 15.76
CA ASP A 30 -1.98 25.12 15.80
C ASP A 30 -3.04 24.05 15.48
N TYR A 31 -2.86 23.31 14.39
CA TYR A 31 -3.78 22.24 14.03
C TYR A 31 -3.89 21.18 15.13
N LEU A 32 -2.76 20.73 15.70
CA LEU A 32 -2.74 19.74 16.77
C LEU A 32 -3.46 20.24 18.03
N ALA A 33 -3.27 21.52 18.41
CA ALA A 33 -3.98 22.11 19.55
C ALA A 33 -5.49 22.15 19.31
N ARG A 34 -5.93 22.56 18.11
CA ARG A 34 -7.36 22.53 17.73
C ARG A 34 -7.91 21.11 17.68
N PHE A 35 -7.12 20.13 17.25
CA PHE A 35 -7.51 18.72 17.25
C PHE A 35 -7.71 18.22 18.69
N ASP A 36 -6.78 18.51 19.61
CA ASP A 36 -6.88 18.15 21.03
C ASP A 36 -8.11 18.78 21.71
N HIS A 37 -8.42 20.03 21.37
CA HIS A 37 -9.60 20.74 21.90
C HIS A 37 -10.92 20.37 21.18
N LYS A 38 -10.90 19.45 20.21
CA LYS A 38 -12.06 19.03 19.41
C LYS A 38 -12.70 20.17 18.61
N GLU A 39 -11.88 21.10 18.15
CA GLU A 39 -12.28 22.23 17.29
C GLU A 39 -12.13 21.91 15.79
N THR A 40 -11.60 20.73 15.46
CA THR A 40 -11.59 20.18 14.10
C THR A 40 -12.77 19.21 13.91
N ASP A 41 -13.09 18.87 12.67
CA ASP A 41 -14.10 17.84 12.36
C ASP A 41 -13.62 16.39 12.58
N GLY A 42 -12.36 16.20 12.99
CA GLY A 42 -11.76 14.90 13.25
C GLY A 42 -11.46 14.04 12.02
N VAL A 43 -11.74 14.52 10.80
CA VAL A 43 -11.58 13.75 9.54
C VAL A 43 -10.82 14.50 8.45
N THR A 44 -10.86 15.83 8.44
CA THR A 44 -10.19 16.67 7.45
C THR A 44 -8.68 16.72 7.70
N CYS A 45 -7.93 16.36 6.67
CA CYS A 45 -6.47 16.47 6.70
C CYS A 45 -6.04 17.93 6.80
N TRP A 46 -5.06 18.19 7.67
CA TRP A 46 -4.26 19.39 7.56
C TRP A 46 -3.15 19.18 6.54
N ARG A 47 -2.89 20.20 5.72
CA ARG A 47 -1.76 20.26 4.78
C ARG A 47 -1.06 21.60 4.98
N SER A 48 0.27 21.58 4.90
CA SER A 48 1.07 22.80 4.89
C SER A 48 0.74 23.63 3.65
N ASP A 49 0.82 24.96 3.75
CA ASP A 49 0.74 25.88 2.59
C ASP A 49 1.86 25.65 1.56
N SER A 50 2.84 24.79 1.89
CA SER A 50 3.95 24.44 1.02
C SER A 50 3.60 23.34 0.02
N VAL A 51 2.40 22.76 0.10
CA VAL A 51 1.98 21.64 -0.74
C VAL A 51 0.55 21.83 -1.26
N GLU A 52 0.27 21.28 -2.44
CA GLU A 52 -1.07 21.25 -3.01
C GLU A 52 -1.44 19.88 -3.57
N ARG A 53 -2.72 19.54 -3.49
CA ARG A 53 -3.29 18.37 -4.15
C ARG A 53 -3.82 18.79 -5.51
N ARG A 54 -3.31 18.19 -6.60
CA ARG A 54 -3.77 18.49 -7.97
C ARG A 54 -3.80 17.24 -8.86
N SER A 55 -4.66 17.27 -9.87
CA SER A 55 -4.70 16.26 -10.93
C SER A 55 -3.49 16.37 -11.86
N GLY A 56 -3.25 15.32 -12.64
CA GLY A 56 -2.15 15.29 -13.62
C GLY A 56 -0.84 14.74 -13.08
N SER A 57 -0.89 13.91 -12.03
CA SER A 57 0.28 13.11 -11.62
C SER A 57 0.75 12.22 -12.77
N LYS A 58 2.07 12.12 -12.92
CA LYS A 58 2.70 11.19 -13.87
C LYS A 58 2.70 9.75 -13.34
N ILE A 59 2.41 9.57 -12.05
CA ILE A 59 2.31 8.26 -11.40
C ILE A 59 0.87 7.79 -11.49
N GLU A 60 -0.07 8.56 -10.91
CA GLU A 60 -1.47 8.18 -10.85
C GLU A 60 -2.38 9.38 -10.55
N GLY A 61 -3.34 9.65 -11.43
CA GLY A 61 -4.49 10.55 -11.18
C GLY A 61 -4.14 11.88 -10.51
N ILE A 62 -4.40 11.94 -9.20
CA ILE A 62 -4.16 13.09 -8.33
C ILE A 62 -2.89 12.83 -7.52
N GLY A 63 -2.00 13.82 -7.46
CA GLY A 63 -0.80 13.80 -6.63
C GLY A 63 -0.74 14.98 -5.67
N LEU A 64 0.22 14.92 -4.74
CA LEU A 64 0.57 15.99 -3.83
C LEU A 64 1.88 16.60 -4.32
N PHE A 65 1.93 17.91 -4.52
CA PHE A 65 3.07 18.58 -5.12
C PHE A 65 3.60 19.68 -4.22
N ALA A 66 4.92 19.87 -4.22
CA ALA A 66 5.55 20.98 -3.53
C ALA A 66 5.30 22.30 -4.28
N LEU A 67 4.91 23.34 -3.55
CA LEU A 67 4.73 24.71 -4.05
C LEU A 67 5.97 25.58 -3.90
N LYS A 68 7.00 25.06 -3.22
CA LYS A 68 8.32 25.67 -3.02
C LYS A 68 9.31 24.59 -2.63
N ASP A 69 10.58 24.91 -2.54
CA ASP A 69 11.58 24.03 -1.95
C ASP A 69 11.21 23.69 -0.49
N ILE A 70 11.27 22.40 -0.12
CA ILE A 70 10.96 21.88 1.22
C ILE A 70 12.19 21.14 1.75
N ALA A 71 12.61 21.45 2.98
CA ALA A 71 13.72 20.76 3.61
C ALA A 71 13.34 19.32 4.01
N PRO A 72 14.31 18.40 4.20
CA PRO A 72 14.04 17.12 4.83
C PRO A 72 13.63 17.29 6.31
N GLY A 73 12.78 16.39 6.80
CA GLY A 73 12.29 16.37 8.19
C GLY A 73 11.05 17.23 8.45
N GLU A 74 10.50 17.89 7.44
CA GLU A 74 9.33 18.76 7.60
C GLU A 74 8.02 17.95 7.61
N ILE A 75 7.12 18.27 8.54
CA ILE A 75 5.75 17.76 8.53
C ILE A 75 4.91 18.59 7.56
N ILE A 76 4.47 17.97 6.48
CA ILE A 76 3.76 18.64 5.37
C ILE A 76 2.28 18.29 5.31
N ALA A 77 1.85 17.23 5.99
CA ALA A 77 0.44 16.92 6.18
C ALA A 77 0.21 16.10 7.45
N ILE A 78 -0.98 16.23 8.03
CA ILE A 78 -1.48 15.43 9.16
C ILE A 78 -2.83 14.86 8.76
N LYS A 79 -2.95 13.53 8.82
CA LYS A 79 -4.16 12.78 8.50
C LYS A 79 -4.82 12.35 9.82
N PRO A 80 -6.02 12.87 10.13
CA PRO A 80 -6.87 12.31 11.18
C PRO A 80 -7.79 11.23 10.59
N GLY A 81 -8.90 10.90 11.25
CA GLY A 81 -9.91 9.99 10.72
C GLY A 81 -10.57 9.14 11.80
N HIS A 82 -11.62 8.42 11.42
CA HIS A 82 -12.21 7.40 12.29
C HIS A 82 -11.20 6.28 12.51
N VAL A 83 -10.93 5.94 13.78
CA VAL A 83 -10.08 4.81 14.14
C VAL A 83 -10.90 3.53 14.07
N VAL A 84 -10.64 2.70 13.07
CA VAL A 84 -11.39 1.47 12.80
C VAL A 84 -10.47 0.26 12.67
N GLY A 85 -11.03 -0.95 12.72
CA GLY A 85 -10.30 -2.20 12.53
C GLY A 85 -10.37 -2.76 11.10
N ASN A 86 -9.62 -3.83 10.84
CA ASN A 86 -9.54 -4.55 9.56
C ASN A 86 -10.93 -4.87 8.98
N GLN A 87 -11.85 -5.33 9.84
CA GLN A 87 -13.18 -5.75 9.42
C GLN A 87 -13.96 -4.58 8.80
N THR A 88 -14.00 -3.44 9.49
CA THR A 88 -14.65 -2.22 8.99
C THR A 88 -14.02 -1.74 7.70
N ILE A 89 -12.68 -1.82 7.57
CA ILE A 89 -12.01 -1.45 6.33
C ILE A 89 -12.50 -2.33 5.17
N LYS A 90 -12.53 -3.66 5.35
CA LYS A 90 -12.96 -4.61 4.32
C LYS A 90 -14.43 -4.39 3.93
N GLU A 91 -15.33 -4.34 4.91
CA GLU A 91 -16.77 -4.15 4.69
C GLU A 91 -17.09 -2.85 3.94
N ASN A 92 -16.29 -1.80 4.15
CA ASN A 92 -16.48 -0.48 3.55
C ASN A 92 -15.49 -0.19 2.42
N ALA A 93 -14.78 -1.18 1.91
CA ALA A 93 -13.65 -0.94 1.03
C ALA A 93 -14.04 -0.32 -0.33
N GLN A 94 -15.30 -0.46 -0.77
CA GLN A 94 -15.84 0.25 -1.94
C GLN A 94 -16.00 1.77 -1.73
N ILE A 95 -16.22 2.19 -0.48
CA ILE A 95 -16.31 3.60 -0.06
C ILE A 95 -14.90 4.12 0.23
N ILE A 96 -14.13 3.38 1.06
CA ILE A 96 -12.80 3.77 1.54
C ILE A 96 -11.78 3.80 0.40
N ARG A 97 -11.89 2.89 -0.57
CA ARG A 97 -11.07 2.85 -1.79
C ARG A 97 -9.55 2.90 -1.53
N GLY A 98 -9.09 2.24 -0.47
CA GLY A 98 -7.67 2.22 -0.10
C GLY A 98 -7.13 3.55 0.45
N SER A 99 -7.99 4.51 0.82
CA SER A 99 -7.55 5.78 1.42
C SER A 99 -7.11 5.64 2.89
N HIS A 100 -7.35 4.49 3.51
CA HIS A 100 -7.07 4.24 4.93
C HIS A 100 -5.57 4.13 5.23
N GLN A 101 -5.16 4.68 6.38
CA GLN A 101 -3.78 4.62 6.85
C GLN A 101 -3.68 3.80 8.12
N GLN A 102 -2.86 2.75 8.13
CA GLN A 102 -2.61 1.97 9.36
C GLN A 102 -1.80 2.80 10.35
N ILE A 103 -2.22 2.80 11.61
CA ILE A 103 -1.57 3.51 12.72
C ILE A 103 -1.22 2.59 13.89
N GLY A 104 -1.65 1.33 13.84
CA GLY A 104 -1.40 0.32 14.87
C GLY A 104 -1.79 -1.08 14.38
N LYS A 105 -1.66 -2.07 15.27
CA LYS A 105 -2.16 -3.44 15.01
C LYS A 105 -3.68 -3.40 14.94
N ASN A 106 -4.25 -3.73 13.78
CA ASN A 106 -5.70 -3.68 13.55
C ASN A 106 -6.32 -2.29 13.82
N GLN A 107 -5.60 -1.21 13.53
CA GLN A 107 -6.05 0.17 13.72
C GLN A 107 -5.72 1.02 12.50
N PHE A 108 -6.74 1.70 11.95
CA PHE A 108 -6.63 2.50 10.74
C PHE A 108 -7.38 3.81 10.88
N LEU A 109 -6.86 4.85 10.25
CA LEU A 109 -7.55 6.12 10.05
C LEU A 109 -8.23 6.13 8.69
N THR A 110 -9.53 6.41 8.66
CA THR A 110 -10.30 6.53 7.41
C THR A 110 -11.49 7.47 7.53
N GLY A 111 -11.99 7.96 6.40
CA GLY A 111 -13.38 8.40 6.27
C GLY A 111 -14.31 7.20 6.05
N LEU A 112 -15.57 7.31 6.45
CA LEU A 112 -16.59 6.27 6.31
C LEU A 112 -17.69 6.65 5.30
N THR A 113 -17.70 7.89 4.82
CA THR A 113 -18.51 8.34 3.70
C THR A 113 -17.63 8.82 2.54
N PRO A 114 -18.14 8.89 1.29
CA PRO A 114 -17.37 9.44 0.17
C PRO A 114 -16.83 10.86 0.42
N GLU A 115 -17.61 11.71 1.10
CA GLU A 115 -17.20 13.07 1.44
C GLU A 115 -16.06 13.08 2.47
N GLU A 116 -16.19 12.27 3.53
CA GLU A 116 -15.14 12.13 4.53
C GLU A 116 -13.87 11.56 3.91
N VAL A 117 -13.98 10.57 3.02
CA VAL A 117 -12.84 9.98 2.30
C VAL A 117 -12.08 11.05 1.51
N ASP A 118 -12.77 11.95 0.81
CA ASP A 118 -12.11 13.04 0.08
C ASP A 118 -11.37 14.02 1.00
N LYS A 119 -12.02 14.43 2.10
CA LYS A 119 -11.41 15.30 3.14
C LYS A 119 -10.21 14.64 3.83
N ASN A 120 -10.28 13.32 3.99
CA ASN A 120 -9.29 12.49 4.66
C ASN A 120 -8.14 12.05 3.75
N LEU A 121 -8.23 12.28 2.44
CA LEU A 121 -7.22 11.86 1.47
C LEU A 121 -6.11 12.91 1.35
N VAL A 122 -4.95 12.69 1.97
CA VAL A 122 -3.79 13.60 1.87
C VAL A 122 -3.40 13.88 0.41
N GLY A 123 -3.39 12.83 -0.43
CA GLY A 123 -3.19 12.93 -1.88
C GLY A 123 -1.79 12.61 -2.38
N TYR A 124 -0.93 11.98 -1.57
CA TYR A 124 0.36 11.48 -2.05
C TYR A 124 0.19 10.15 -2.81
N ASN A 125 1.11 9.88 -3.73
CA ASN A 125 1.18 8.63 -4.49
C ASN A 125 2.30 7.71 -4.00
N HIS A 126 2.29 6.48 -4.51
CA HIS A 126 3.37 5.53 -4.24
C HIS A 126 4.63 5.80 -5.09
N SER A 127 5.80 5.70 -4.46
CA SER A 127 7.08 5.49 -5.15
C SER A 127 7.94 4.44 -4.45
N CYS A 128 8.66 3.63 -5.24
CA CYS A 128 9.69 2.72 -4.74
C CYS A 128 10.98 3.44 -4.31
N ASP A 129 11.17 4.70 -4.72
CA ASP A 129 12.17 5.61 -4.17
C ASP A 129 11.48 6.91 -3.72
N PRO A 130 10.81 6.91 -2.56
CA PRO A 130 10.01 8.03 -2.12
C PRO A 130 10.85 9.19 -1.55
N ASN A 131 10.29 10.40 -1.59
CA ASN A 131 10.86 11.59 -0.96
C ASN A 131 10.19 11.94 0.39
N ALA A 132 9.14 11.23 0.80
CA ALA A 132 8.49 11.35 2.10
C ALA A 132 8.19 9.98 2.75
N LYS A 133 7.85 9.99 4.04
CA LYS A 133 7.35 8.83 4.80
C LYS A 133 6.13 9.18 5.63
N ILE A 134 5.42 8.13 6.03
CA ILE A 134 4.40 8.20 7.05
C ILE A 134 5.04 7.91 8.40
N ALA A 135 4.88 8.83 9.35
CA ALA A 135 5.22 8.65 10.75
C ALA A 135 3.92 8.52 11.57
N VAL A 136 3.89 7.56 12.48
CA VAL A 136 2.78 7.33 13.41
C VAL A 136 3.36 7.03 14.79
N PHE A 137 2.64 7.42 15.84
CA PHE A 137 3.14 7.38 17.20
C PHE A 137 2.15 6.65 18.10
N LYS A 138 2.68 5.89 19.07
CA LYS A 138 1.84 5.15 20.03
C LYS A 138 0.88 6.10 20.74
N HIS A 139 -0.38 5.71 20.80
CA HIS A 139 -1.46 6.47 21.46
C HIS A 139 -1.77 7.84 20.84
N VAL A 140 -1.29 8.11 19.62
CA VAL A 140 -1.65 9.32 18.86
C VAL A 140 -2.52 8.88 17.67
N PRO A 141 -3.81 9.25 17.62
CA PRO A 141 -4.73 8.81 16.56
C PRO A 141 -4.57 9.67 15.29
N LEU A 142 -3.33 9.90 14.86
CA LEU A 142 -2.96 10.72 13.70
C LEU A 142 -1.82 10.05 12.94
N ALA A 143 -1.79 10.26 11.62
CA ALA A 143 -0.64 9.93 10.78
C ALA A 143 -0.02 11.20 10.21
N PHE A 144 1.30 11.26 10.18
CA PHE A 144 2.08 12.44 9.79
C PHE A 144 2.85 12.14 8.52
N LEU A 145 2.70 12.97 7.49
CA LEU A 145 3.53 12.91 6.29
C LEU A 145 4.77 13.79 6.49
N VAL A 146 5.94 13.15 6.50
CA VAL A 146 7.22 13.79 6.82
C VAL A 146 8.18 13.64 5.64
N THR A 147 8.80 14.73 5.21
CA THR A 147 9.80 14.70 4.13
C THR A 147 11.07 13.98 4.59
N LYS A 148 11.69 13.21 3.69
CA LYS A 148 12.93 12.44 3.95
C LYS A 148 14.14 13.01 3.24
N LYS A 149 13.91 13.67 2.12
CA LYS A 149 14.92 14.26 1.24
C LYS A 149 14.51 15.70 0.96
N PRO A 150 15.43 16.58 0.53
CA PRO A 150 15.04 17.86 -0.05
C PRO A 150 14.05 17.62 -1.21
N ILE A 151 12.98 18.41 -1.25
CA ILE A 151 11.96 18.36 -2.31
C ILE A 151 11.98 19.70 -3.02
N LYS A 152 12.10 19.69 -4.34
CA LYS A 152 12.09 20.92 -5.15
C LYS A 152 10.68 21.38 -5.47
N GLU A 153 10.52 22.68 -5.67
CA GLU A 153 9.27 23.24 -6.19
C GLU A 153 8.78 22.46 -7.43
N GLY A 154 7.50 22.09 -7.42
CA GLY A 154 6.86 21.33 -8.49
C GLY A 154 7.08 19.82 -8.45
N GLU A 155 7.96 19.29 -7.59
CA GLU A 155 8.13 17.85 -7.42
C GLU A 155 6.91 17.20 -6.77
N GLU A 156 6.60 15.98 -7.20
CA GLU A 156 5.55 15.15 -6.60
C GLU A 156 6.06 14.50 -5.32
N ILE A 157 5.24 14.57 -4.27
CA ILE A 157 5.50 14.02 -2.96
C ILE A 157 4.93 12.62 -2.90
N THR A 158 5.79 11.66 -2.60
CA THR A 158 5.47 10.23 -2.66
C THR A 158 5.93 9.50 -1.42
N THR A 159 5.27 8.37 -1.13
CA THR A 159 5.63 7.47 -0.03
C THR A 159 5.76 6.03 -0.54
N ASP A 160 6.46 5.18 0.20
CA ASP A 160 6.40 3.75 -0.04
C ASP A 160 5.25 3.16 0.78
N TYR A 161 4.17 2.73 0.13
CA TYR A 161 2.96 2.22 0.78
C TYR A 161 3.25 0.98 1.64
N SER A 162 4.24 0.20 1.24
CA SER A 162 4.66 -1.03 1.92
C SER A 162 5.43 -0.78 3.20
N VAL A 163 5.95 0.43 3.40
CA VAL A 163 6.67 0.80 4.63
C VAL A 163 5.70 1.15 5.77
N SER A 164 4.44 1.44 5.48
CA SER A 164 3.46 1.89 6.48
C SER A 164 2.24 0.99 6.63
N GLN A 165 2.30 -0.25 6.13
CA GLN A 165 1.22 -1.23 6.16
C GLN A 165 1.79 -2.61 6.49
N SER A 166 1.11 -3.36 7.36
CA SER A 166 1.37 -4.80 7.57
C SER A 166 0.10 -5.65 7.44
N SER A 167 -1.06 -5.01 7.39
CA SER A 167 -2.34 -5.68 7.22
C SER A 167 -2.66 -5.98 5.76
N ASN A 168 -3.41 -7.05 5.56
CA ASN A 168 -3.98 -7.43 4.27
C ASN A 168 -5.28 -6.65 4.00
N THR A 169 -5.24 -5.32 4.15
CA THR A 169 -6.39 -4.43 3.86
C THR A 169 -6.13 -3.50 2.65
N GLN A 170 -4.89 -3.40 2.19
CA GLN A 170 -4.49 -2.64 1.00
C GLN A 170 -4.24 -3.56 -0.19
N ARG A 171 -4.84 -3.24 -1.34
CA ARG A 171 -4.73 -4.06 -2.55
C ARG A 171 -3.28 -4.08 -3.06
N ILE A 172 -2.84 -5.25 -3.54
CA ILE A 172 -1.62 -5.38 -4.36
C ILE A 172 -1.85 -4.67 -5.70
N PHE A 173 -0.84 -3.96 -6.21
CA PHE A 173 -0.99 -3.21 -7.47
C PHE A 173 0.29 -3.20 -8.31
N ILE A 174 0.11 -2.92 -9.61
CA ILE A 174 1.20 -2.75 -10.56
C ILE A 174 1.71 -1.31 -10.48
N CYS A 175 2.98 -1.16 -10.14
CA CYS A 175 3.61 0.12 -9.86
C CYS A 175 3.93 0.90 -11.13
N ASN A 176 3.53 2.17 -11.13
CA ASN A 176 3.88 3.15 -12.15
C ASN A 176 4.62 4.36 -11.54
N CYS A 177 5.53 4.13 -10.59
CA CYS A 177 6.29 5.25 -9.99
C CYS A 177 7.42 5.79 -10.89
N GLY A 178 8.09 4.94 -11.67
CA GLY A 178 9.17 5.35 -12.56
C GLY A 178 10.55 5.44 -11.97
N SER A 179 10.69 5.06 -10.70
CA SER A 179 12.01 4.88 -10.11
C SER A 179 12.82 3.86 -10.92
N PRO A 180 14.14 4.09 -11.12
CA PRO A 180 15.04 3.09 -11.70
C PRO A 180 15.03 1.75 -10.94
N ASN A 181 14.71 1.80 -9.65
CA ASN A 181 14.62 0.63 -8.76
C ASN A 181 13.16 0.26 -8.47
N CYS A 182 12.25 0.47 -9.43
CA CYS A 182 10.85 0.11 -9.30
C CYS A 182 10.68 -1.39 -9.04
N ARG A 183 9.90 -1.74 -8.02
CA ARG A 183 9.57 -3.14 -7.66
C ARG A 183 8.50 -3.75 -8.57
N GLU A 184 7.86 -2.94 -9.41
CA GLU A 184 6.79 -3.29 -10.37
C GLU A 184 5.49 -3.83 -9.78
N ILE A 185 5.54 -4.63 -8.72
CA ILE A 185 4.39 -5.14 -7.99
C ILE A 185 4.59 -4.73 -6.53
N ILE A 186 3.66 -3.93 -6.02
CA ILE A 186 3.71 -3.45 -4.63
C ILE A 186 2.73 -4.27 -3.83
N GLN A 187 3.19 -4.79 -2.69
CA GLN A 187 2.42 -5.71 -1.87
C GLN A 187 2.35 -5.14 -0.44
N PRO A 188 1.57 -4.07 -0.20
CA PRO A 188 1.68 -3.31 1.05
C PRO A 188 1.50 -4.16 2.32
N GLY A 189 0.60 -5.14 2.29
CA GLY A 189 0.35 -6.05 3.42
C GLY A 189 1.38 -7.18 3.60
N TYR A 190 2.36 -7.34 2.71
CA TYR A 190 3.23 -8.52 2.68
C TYR A 190 4.72 -8.21 2.45
N ASP A 191 5.07 -7.10 1.82
CA ASP A 191 6.47 -6.76 1.51
C ASP A 191 7.36 -6.67 2.77
N TRP A 192 6.78 -6.31 3.92
CA TRP A 192 7.47 -6.31 5.21
C TRP A 192 7.97 -7.70 5.65
N MET A 193 7.47 -8.78 5.06
CA MET A 193 7.92 -10.15 5.35
C MET A 193 9.27 -10.48 4.71
N ASP A 194 9.69 -9.74 3.68
CA ASP A 194 10.96 -9.93 2.99
C ASP A 194 12.14 -9.38 3.81
N GLU A 195 13.18 -10.19 4.03
CA GLU A 195 14.28 -9.84 4.93
C GLU A 195 15.13 -8.68 4.39
N ASP A 196 15.35 -8.61 3.08
CA ASP A 196 16.09 -7.51 2.45
C ASP A 196 15.30 -6.20 2.51
N PHE A 197 13.97 -6.27 2.33
CA PHE A 197 13.07 -5.14 2.53
C PHE A 197 13.10 -4.67 3.99
N GLN A 198 13.06 -5.60 4.96
CA GLN A 198 13.18 -5.27 6.38
C GLN A 198 14.49 -4.54 6.68
N GLN A 199 15.63 -5.05 6.20
CA GLN A 199 16.94 -4.43 6.45
C GLN A 199 17.01 -3.02 5.87
N ARG A 200 16.52 -2.82 4.65
CA ARG A 200 16.55 -1.51 3.97
C ARG A 200 15.63 -0.47 4.61
N HIS A 201 14.47 -0.89 5.12
CA HIS A 201 13.41 0.01 5.58
C HIS A 201 13.22 0.05 7.10
N TRP A 202 14.08 -0.64 7.88
CA TRP A 202 13.92 -0.79 9.33
C TRP A 202 13.69 0.53 10.08
N GLN A 203 14.40 1.60 9.70
CA GLN A 203 14.31 2.91 10.36
C GLN A 203 13.05 3.70 9.96
N ASP A 204 12.39 3.31 8.87
CA ASP A 204 11.18 3.97 8.39
C ASP A 204 9.91 3.21 8.80
N PHE A 205 10.03 1.96 9.26
CA PHE A 205 8.87 1.21 9.72
C PHE A 205 8.23 1.84 10.97
N PRO A 206 6.90 2.02 10.97
CA PRO A 206 6.13 2.24 12.18
C PRO A 206 6.41 1.21 13.27
N PHE A 207 6.17 1.61 14.53
CA PHE A 207 6.38 0.73 15.68
C PHE A 207 5.64 -0.61 15.54
N PHE A 208 4.39 -0.61 15.05
CA PHE A 208 3.57 -1.81 14.97
C PHE A 208 4.07 -2.84 13.94
N ILE A 209 4.79 -2.39 12.89
CA ILE A 209 5.39 -3.31 11.91
C ILE A 209 6.64 -3.94 12.50
N ARG A 210 7.48 -3.15 13.18
CA ARG A 210 8.68 -3.66 13.88
C ARG A 210 8.29 -4.67 14.96
N GLU A 211 7.27 -4.35 15.75
CA GLU A 211 6.70 -5.27 16.74
C GLU A 211 6.19 -6.56 16.07
N GLU A 212 5.49 -6.47 14.92
CA GLU A 212 5.03 -7.67 14.21
C GLU A 212 6.18 -8.54 13.67
N ILE A 213 7.26 -7.92 13.19
CA ILE A 213 8.48 -8.63 12.76
C ILE A 213 9.16 -9.31 13.96
N GLU A 214 9.27 -8.61 15.09
CA GLU A 214 9.86 -9.13 16.33
C GLU A 214 9.03 -10.28 16.91
N ASP A 215 7.71 -10.15 16.95
CA ASP A 215 6.77 -11.21 17.32
C ASP A 215 7.02 -12.46 16.45
N MET A 216 7.17 -12.30 15.14
CA MET A 216 7.46 -13.41 14.22
C MET A 216 8.81 -14.07 14.46
N ARG A 217 9.83 -13.31 14.88
CA ARG A 217 11.16 -13.85 15.21
C ARG A 217 11.16 -14.66 16.50
N GLN A 218 10.22 -14.41 17.41
CA GLN A 218 10.08 -15.11 18.67
C GLN A 218 9.19 -16.37 18.59
N MET A 219 8.46 -16.56 17.49
CA MET A 219 7.62 -17.75 17.27
C MET A 219 8.47 -19.03 17.22
N SER A 220 7.88 -20.16 17.64
CA SER A 220 8.48 -21.45 17.37
C SER A 220 8.55 -21.73 15.87
N GLU A 221 9.45 -22.62 15.45
CA GLU A 221 9.64 -22.95 14.02
C GLU A 221 8.32 -23.43 13.36
N SER A 222 7.51 -24.22 14.09
CA SER A 222 6.24 -24.75 13.58
C SER A 222 5.18 -23.64 13.42
N GLU A 223 5.06 -22.73 14.38
CA GLU A 223 4.15 -21.58 14.31
C GLU A 223 4.55 -20.63 13.20
N LEU A 224 5.84 -20.30 13.10
CA LEU A 224 6.36 -19.42 12.06
C LEU A 224 6.12 -20.01 10.67
N LYS A 225 6.36 -21.33 10.50
CA LYS A 225 6.09 -22.05 9.25
C LYS A 225 4.60 -22.03 8.89
N ALA A 226 3.71 -22.22 9.87
CA ALA A 226 2.26 -22.15 9.66
C ALA A 226 1.81 -20.73 9.27
N LYS A 227 2.26 -19.70 9.99
CA LYS A 227 1.93 -18.30 9.69
C LYS A 227 2.45 -17.88 8.32
N LYS A 228 3.73 -18.15 8.00
CA LYS A 228 4.30 -17.87 6.67
C LYS A 228 3.54 -18.59 5.57
N ARG A 229 3.19 -19.87 5.75
CA ARG A 229 2.40 -20.63 4.77
C ARG A 229 1.06 -19.95 4.48
N LEU A 230 0.34 -19.50 5.51
CA LEU A 230 -0.92 -18.79 5.35
C LEU A 230 -0.72 -17.47 4.58
N LEU A 231 0.19 -16.61 5.04
CA LEU A 231 0.45 -15.30 4.44
C LEU A 231 0.89 -15.41 2.98
N TYR A 232 1.83 -16.31 2.66
CA TYR A 232 2.27 -16.51 1.28
C TYR A 232 1.18 -17.12 0.38
N THR A 233 0.26 -17.93 0.93
CA THR A 233 -0.89 -18.44 0.16
C THR A 233 -1.82 -17.29 -0.22
N LEU A 234 -2.16 -16.42 0.75
CA LEU A 234 -3.02 -15.26 0.52
C LEU A 234 -2.36 -14.27 -0.46
N MET A 235 -1.12 -13.89 -0.19
CA MET A 235 -0.33 -13.03 -1.06
C MET A 235 -0.26 -13.56 -2.50
N SER A 236 0.00 -14.86 -2.69
CA SER A 236 0.09 -15.44 -4.04
C SER A 236 -1.25 -15.40 -4.76
N ALA A 237 -2.37 -15.62 -4.05
CA ALA A 237 -3.71 -15.48 -4.63
C ALA A 237 -3.97 -14.04 -5.11
N ASP A 238 -3.63 -13.05 -4.27
CA ASP A 238 -3.78 -11.64 -4.59
C ASP A 238 -2.94 -11.23 -5.81
N VAL A 239 -1.68 -11.66 -5.85
CA VAL A 239 -0.79 -11.40 -6.99
C VAL A 239 -1.33 -12.05 -8.27
N ILE A 240 -1.82 -13.29 -8.21
CA ILE A 240 -2.45 -13.96 -9.37
C ILE A 240 -3.65 -13.15 -9.87
N SER A 241 -4.53 -12.72 -8.97
CA SER A 241 -5.72 -11.94 -9.29
C SER A 241 -5.36 -10.62 -9.99
N VAL A 242 -4.43 -9.85 -9.42
CA VAL A 242 -3.98 -8.56 -9.95
C VAL A 242 -3.28 -8.71 -11.31
N LEU A 243 -2.41 -9.72 -11.46
CA LEU A 243 -1.74 -9.96 -12.73
C LEU A 243 -2.71 -10.41 -13.81
N ALA A 244 -3.70 -11.24 -13.47
CA ALA A 244 -4.71 -11.69 -14.43
C ALA A 244 -5.53 -10.51 -14.96
N ASP A 245 -6.01 -9.64 -14.05
CA ASP A 245 -6.73 -8.41 -14.40
C ASP A 245 -5.89 -7.49 -15.30
N GLU A 246 -4.62 -7.28 -14.97
CA GLU A 246 -3.75 -6.40 -15.75
C GLU A 246 -3.41 -6.98 -17.12
N ILE A 247 -3.17 -8.30 -17.23
CA ILE A 247 -2.94 -8.96 -18.52
C ILE A 247 -4.17 -8.81 -19.41
N GLU A 248 -5.38 -9.05 -18.86
CA GLU A 248 -6.63 -8.90 -19.59
C GLU A 248 -6.82 -7.44 -20.06
N ARG A 249 -6.59 -6.47 -19.18
CA ARG A 249 -6.69 -5.04 -19.49
C ARG A 249 -5.76 -4.66 -20.64
N ARG A 250 -4.48 -5.05 -20.58
CA ARG A 250 -3.49 -4.75 -21.64
C ARG A 250 -3.79 -5.46 -22.95
N GLN A 251 -4.32 -6.68 -22.90
CA GLN A 251 -4.71 -7.39 -24.11
C GLN A 251 -5.87 -6.67 -24.81
N LYS A 252 -6.89 -6.23 -24.07
CA LYS A 252 -8.00 -5.43 -24.62
C LYS A 252 -7.51 -4.12 -25.24
N GLU A 253 -6.56 -3.44 -24.58
CA GLU A 253 -5.96 -2.21 -25.09
C GLU A 253 -5.16 -2.46 -26.39
N LEU A 254 -4.37 -3.53 -26.43
CA LEU A 254 -3.66 -3.95 -27.65
C LEU A 254 -4.63 -4.26 -28.80
N ASP A 255 -5.70 -5.01 -28.53
CA ASP A 255 -6.68 -5.39 -29.54
C ASP A 255 -7.38 -4.14 -30.11
N ARG A 256 -7.68 -3.16 -29.25
CA ARG A 256 -8.22 -1.85 -29.67
C ARG A 256 -7.25 -1.09 -30.59
N ILE A 257 -5.97 -0.95 -30.18
CA ILE A 257 -4.96 -0.25 -30.99
C ILE A 257 -4.75 -0.95 -32.34
N VAL A 258 -4.74 -2.29 -32.36
CA VAL A 258 -4.60 -3.05 -33.62
C VAL A 258 -5.78 -2.81 -34.54
N GLN A 259 -7.01 -2.69 -34.01
CA GLN A 259 -8.19 -2.34 -34.80
C GLN A 259 -8.13 -0.92 -35.35
N GLU A 260 -7.61 0.04 -34.57
CA GLU A 260 -7.41 1.43 -35.01
C GLU A 260 -6.30 1.57 -36.07
N TYR A 261 -5.31 0.66 -36.09
CA TYR A 261 -4.17 0.69 -37.01
C TYR A 261 -3.96 -0.65 -37.75
N PRO A 262 -4.90 -1.04 -38.65
CA PRO A 262 -4.94 -2.38 -39.25
C PRO A 262 -3.69 -2.74 -40.08
N GLY A 263 -2.90 -1.75 -40.51
CA GLY A 263 -1.71 -1.94 -41.35
C GLY A 263 -0.36 -2.00 -40.63
N ASN A 264 -0.26 -1.69 -39.33
CA ASN A 264 1.05 -1.55 -38.67
C ASN A 264 1.13 -2.18 -37.27
N LYS A 265 1.16 -3.51 -37.23
CA LYS A 265 1.36 -4.30 -36.00
C LYS A 265 2.66 -3.95 -35.26
N GLN A 266 3.67 -3.44 -35.97
CA GLN A 266 4.95 -3.04 -35.39
C GLN A 266 4.82 -1.71 -34.62
N LEU A 267 4.08 -0.75 -35.17
CA LEU A 267 3.71 0.50 -34.51
C LEU A 267 2.84 0.24 -33.27
N ALA A 268 1.82 -0.63 -33.36
CA ALA A 268 1.00 -0.99 -32.21
C ALA A 268 1.84 -1.58 -31.05
N ARG A 269 2.78 -2.48 -31.36
CA ARG A 269 3.73 -3.03 -30.37
C ARG A 269 4.68 -1.99 -29.79
N MET A 270 5.13 -1.03 -30.61
CA MET A 270 6.02 0.05 -30.17
C MET A 270 5.28 1.05 -29.26
N VAL A 271 4.05 1.42 -29.61
CA VAL A 271 3.17 2.27 -28.80
C VAL A 271 2.91 1.65 -27.44
N LEU A 272 2.61 0.35 -27.37
CA LEU A 272 2.40 -0.36 -26.08
C LEU A 272 3.65 -0.45 -25.20
N ARG A 273 4.83 -0.63 -25.80
CA ARG A 273 6.11 -0.60 -25.07
C ARG A 273 6.40 0.78 -24.48
N ASN A 274 5.98 1.84 -25.14
CA ASN A 274 6.15 3.21 -24.66
C ASN A 274 5.06 3.65 -23.68
N LEU A 275 3.84 3.11 -23.80
CA LEU A 275 2.70 3.47 -22.94
C LEU A 275 2.65 2.71 -21.61
N SER A 276 3.31 1.56 -21.51
CA SER A 276 3.21 0.71 -20.32
C SER A 276 4.59 0.24 -19.88
N ARG A 277 4.95 0.45 -18.61
CA ARG A 277 6.24 0.05 -18.02
C ARG A 277 6.47 -1.47 -17.97
N GLY A 278 5.69 -2.30 -18.67
CA GLY A 278 5.78 -3.77 -18.58
C GLY A 278 5.41 -4.52 -19.86
N ASP A 279 6.08 -5.65 -20.08
CA ASP A 279 5.77 -6.59 -21.17
C ASP A 279 4.69 -7.60 -20.69
N ILE A 280 3.60 -7.78 -21.46
CA ILE A 280 2.56 -8.79 -21.18
C ILE A 280 3.19 -10.17 -20.94
N ARG A 281 4.26 -10.52 -21.67
CA ARG A 281 4.99 -11.78 -21.48
C ARG A 281 5.56 -11.90 -20.06
N LYS A 282 6.18 -10.82 -19.56
CA LYS A 282 6.74 -10.77 -18.21
C LYS A 282 5.64 -11.03 -17.16
N PHE A 283 4.48 -10.40 -17.31
CA PHE A 283 3.35 -10.60 -16.40
C PHE A 283 2.79 -12.02 -16.47
N LYS A 284 2.71 -12.63 -17.66
CA LYS A 284 2.34 -14.05 -17.80
C LYS A 284 3.33 -14.98 -17.07
N ASP A 285 4.62 -14.70 -17.16
CA ASP A 285 5.65 -15.48 -16.46
C ASP A 285 5.54 -15.32 -14.94
N LEU A 286 5.34 -14.10 -14.44
CA LEU A 286 5.10 -13.79 -13.02
C LEU A 286 3.82 -14.47 -12.50
N LEU A 287 2.73 -14.43 -13.28
CA LEU A 287 1.47 -15.05 -12.94
C LEU A 287 1.65 -16.57 -12.80
N PHE A 288 2.34 -17.20 -13.77
CA PHE A 288 2.60 -18.63 -13.71
C PHE A 288 3.48 -19.01 -12.51
N LYS A 289 4.53 -18.22 -12.21
CA LYS A 289 5.37 -18.44 -11.02
C LYS A 289 4.55 -18.37 -9.73
N ASN A 290 3.66 -17.39 -9.60
CA ASN A 290 2.80 -17.27 -8.41
C ASN A 290 1.76 -18.40 -8.34
N ALA A 291 1.24 -18.88 -9.47
CA ALA A 291 0.39 -20.07 -9.50
C ALA A 291 1.12 -21.33 -9.00
N LEU A 292 2.40 -21.51 -9.34
CA LEU A 292 3.24 -22.60 -8.82
C LEU A 292 3.47 -22.49 -7.31
N ILE A 293 3.62 -21.28 -6.76
CA ILE A 293 3.76 -21.07 -5.31
C ILE A 293 2.42 -21.37 -4.63
N PHE A 294 1.35 -20.76 -5.12
CA PHE A 294 0.01 -20.90 -4.59
C PHE A 294 -0.43 -22.35 -4.48
N ILE A 295 -0.28 -23.15 -5.56
CA ILE A 295 -0.71 -24.55 -5.57
C ILE A 295 0.06 -25.42 -4.57
N LYS A 296 1.34 -25.10 -4.32
CA LYS A 296 2.17 -25.83 -3.34
C LYS A 296 1.74 -25.52 -1.91
N LEU A 297 1.39 -24.27 -1.63
CA LEU A 297 1.07 -23.83 -0.27
C LEU A 297 -0.40 -24.07 0.09
N CYS A 298 -1.33 -23.89 -0.86
CA CYS A 298 -2.76 -24.06 -0.66
C CYS A 298 -3.08 -25.49 -0.15
N PRO A 299 -3.95 -25.66 0.87
CA PRO A 299 -4.39 -27.00 1.32
C PRO A 299 -4.96 -27.85 0.17
N LEU A 300 -4.71 -29.16 0.19
CA LEU A 300 -5.17 -30.10 -0.86
C LEU A 300 -6.68 -30.12 -1.01
N ALA A 301 -7.42 -30.17 0.10
CA ALA A 301 -8.88 -30.13 0.12
C ALA A 301 -9.49 -28.94 -0.66
N ASN A 302 -8.77 -27.82 -0.79
CA ASN A 302 -9.26 -26.62 -1.47
C ASN A 302 -9.12 -26.68 -3.00
N ILE A 303 -8.37 -27.64 -3.53
CA ILE A 303 -8.18 -27.83 -4.98
C ILE A 303 -8.47 -29.27 -5.43
N GLU A 304 -8.79 -30.15 -4.48
CA GLU A 304 -9.26 -31.51 -4.74
C GLU A 304 -10.53 -31.43 -5.60
N GLY A 305 -10.51 -32.14 -6.73
CA GLY A 305 -11.54 -32.04 -7.77
C GLY A 305 -11.09 -31.31 -9.04
N MET A 306 -9.99 -30.55 -9.02
CA MET A 306 -9.44 -29.90 -10.23
C MET A 306 -8.56 -30.82 -11.10
N GLY A 307 -8.13 -31.99 -10.58
CA GLY A 307 -7.24 -32.91 -11.32
C GLY A 307 -5.79 -32.40 -11.47
N ILE A 308 -5.38 -31.40 -10.69
CA ILE A 308 -4.05 -30.78 -10.81
C ILE A 308 -3.00 -31.61 -10.09
N ASP A 309 -2.07 -32.19 -10.84
CA ASP A 309 -0.79 -32.67 -10.29
C ASP A 309 0.10 -31.48 -9.91
N ARG A 310 0.26 -31.23 -8.60
CA ARG A 310 1.04 -30.11 -8.04
C ARG A 310 2.53 -30.15 -8.38
N ASN A 311 3.04 -31.32 -8.75
CA ASN A 311 4.46 -31.52 -9.07
C ASN A 311 4.74 -31.42 -10.57
N ASN A 312 3.70 -31.30 -11.40
CA ASN A 312 3.82 -31.24 -12.84
C ASN A 312 3.47 -29.83 -13.36
N PRO A 313 4.46 -29.02 -13.79
CA PRO A 313 4.19 -27.68 -14.31
C PRO A 313 3.24 -27.65 -15.52
N LYS A 314 3.16 -28.75 -16.30
CA LYS A 314 2.27 -28.81 -17.47
C LYS A 314 0.81 -28.87 -17.07
N THR A 315 0.45 -29.67 -16.08
CA THR A 315 -0.94 -29.76 -15.58
C THR A 315 -1.36 -28.43 -14.94
N ILE A 316 -0.48 -27.80 -14.15
CA ILE A 316 -0.74 -26.48 -13.56
C ILE A 316 -0.98 -25.42 -14.65
N LYS A 317 -0.20 -25.46 -15.73
CA LYS A 317 -0.40 -24.55 -16.87
C LYS A 317 -1.72 -24.79 -17.60
N GLN A 318 -2.15 -26.04 -17.72
CA GLN A 318 -3.44 -26.40 -18.33
C GLN A 318 -4.63 -25.87 -17.51
N HIS A 319 -4.53 -25.93 -16.18
CA HIS A 319 -5.57 -25.49 -15.24
C HIS A 319 -5.39 -24.06 -14.73
N LEU A 320 -4.58 -23.25 -15.42
CA LEU A 320 -4.32 -21.87 -15.01
C LEU A 320 -5.59 -21.00 -14.97
N PRO A 321 -6.55 -21.11 -15.92
CA PRO A 321 -7.82 -20.38 -15.83
C PRO A 321 -8.62 -20.70 -14.56
N GLU A 322 -8.69 -21.96 -14.16
CA GLU A 322 -9.39 -22.41 -12.96
C GLU A 322 -8.70 -21.91 -11.69
N LEU A 323 -7.36 -21.89 -11.68
CA LEU A 323 -6.59 -21.31 -10.58
C LEU A 323 -6.78 -19.80 -10.46
N ILE A 324 -6.84 -19.08 -11.57
CA ILE A 324 -7.15 -17.64 -11.57
C ILE A 324 -8.56 -17.43 -11.01
N ALA A 325 -9.55 -18.19 -11.48
CA ALA A 325 -10.92 -18.09 -10.99
C ALA A 325 -11.02 -18.41 -9.49
N PHE A 326 -10.26 -19.40 -9.01
CA PHE A 326 -10.18 -19.72 -7.59
C PHE A 326 -9.49 -18.61 -6.79
N ALA A 327 -8.35 -18.09 -7.24
CA ALA A 327 -7.64 -16.99 -6.60
C ALA A 327 -8.51 -15.73 -6.49
N LYS A 328 -9.29 -15.41 -7.53
CA LYS A 328 -10.27 -14.31 -7.51
C LYS A 328 -11.41 -14.53 -6.51
N LYS A 329 -11.74 -15.79 -6.20
CA LYS A 329 -12.75 -16.17 -5.19
C LYS A 329 -12.21 -16.23 -3.76
N ILE A 330 -10.89 -16.14 -3.54
CA ILE A 330 -10.30 -15.99 -2.20
C ILE A 330 -10.56 -14.55 -1.75
N ASP A 331 -11.83 -14.17 -1.78
CA ASP A 331 -12.27 -12.80 -1.88
C ASP A 331 -11.72 -12.00 -0.73
N TRP A 332 -10.87 -11.05 -1.09
CA TRP A 332 -10.14 -10.22 -0.16
C TRP A 332 -11.02 -9.09 0.40
N TYR A 333 -12.12 -8.78 -0.27
CA TYR A 333 -13.05 -7.72 0.12
C TYR A 333 -14.19 -8.23 1.02
N PHE A 334 -14.47 -9.55 1.04
CA PHE A 334 -15.72 -10.07 1.60
C PHE A 334 -15.60 -11.28 2.55
N ASN A 335 -14.40 -11.60 3.04
CA ASN A 335 -14.22 -12.52 4.19
C ASN A 335 -13.51 -11.85 5.37
#